data_AF-A0AAD6R7C3-F1
#
_entry.id   AF-A0AAD6R7C3-F1
#
_cell.length_a   1.000
_cell.length_b   1.000
_cell.length_c   1.000
_cell.angle_alpha   90.00
_cell.angle_beta   90.00
_cell.angle_gamma   90.00
#
_symmetry.space_group_name_H-M   'P 1'
#
loop_
_entity.id
_entity.type
_entity.pdbx_description
1 polymer ?
#
loop_
_entity_poly.entity_id
_entity_poly.type
_entity_poly.pdbx_seq_one_letter_code
_entity_poly.pdbx_strand_id
1 'polypeptide(L)'
;MGRRQNDSEPSRFISLSFLLVGLISCALVYTVLSVVLNPNLSSKGSNFESLALTEESSDGGCCRGIEKLELWGAAVKWGSDFKFNSSKECCQACKAMCTGIDGPCLCDTWVFCGNKKACGSKFGECWLKKQKDIFAPDRQEAGDPVIWTSGIIFGKGEVF
;
A
#
# COMPACT_ATOMS: atom_id res chain seq x y z
N MET A 1 -13.09 -59.60 -40.11
CA MET A 1 -14.23 -58.66 -40.05
C MET A 1 -13.95 -57.66 -38.93
N GLY A 2 -13.17 -56.60 -39.23
CA GLY A 2 -12.77 -55.60 -38.23
C GLY A 2 -13.77 -54.45 -38.20
N ARG A 3 -14.42 -54.22 -37.06
CA ARG A 3 -15.30 -53.07 -36.84
C ARG A 3 -14.45 -51.81 -36.69
N ARG A 4 -14.72 -50.79 -37.53
CA ARG A 4 -14.23 -49.41 -37.33
C ARG A 4 -14.92 -48.82 -36.09
N GLN A 5 -14.15 -48.35 -35.11
CA GLN A 5 -14.60 -47.38 -34.12
C GLN A 5 -14.25 -45.98 -34.63
N ASN A 6 -15.18 -45.37 -35.34
CA ASN A 6 -15.30 -43.91 -35.34
C ASN A 6 -16.12 -43.59 -34.09
N ASP A 7 -15.67 -42.65 -33.25
CA ASP A 7 -16.47 -41.79 -32.33
C ASP A 7 -15.67 -41.40 -31.07
N SER A 8 -14.59 -40.64 -31.24
CA SER A 8 -13.91 -39.98 -30.10
C SER A 8 -13.43 -38.55 -30.39
N GLU A 9 -13.56 -38.07 -31.63
CA GLU A 9 -13.21 -36.69 -31.98
C GLU A 9 -14.31 -35.66 -31.64
N PRO A 10 -15.61 -35.85 -31.96
CA PRO A 10 -16.60 -34.78 -31.77
C PRO A 10 -16.83 -34.42 -30.29
N SER A 11 -16.73 -35.38 -29.37
CA SER A 11 -16.88 -35.15 -27.92
C SER A 11 -15.74 -34.30 -27.34
N ARG A 12 -14.50 -34.50 -27.82
CA ARG A 12 -13.33 -33.72 -27.39
C ARG A 12 -13.40 -32.27 -27.87
N PHE A 13 -13.83 -32.05 -29.11
CA PHE A 13 -14.03 -30.70 -29.64
C PHE A 13 -15.14 -29.94 -28.93
N ILE A 14 -16.26 -30.61 -28.60
CA ILE A 14 -17.37 -30.03 -27.84
C ILE A 14 -16.92 -29.66 -26.42
N SER A 15 -16.19 -30.55 -25.73
CA SER A 15 -15.63 -30.28 -24.41
C SER A 15 -14.65 -29.10 -24.41
N LEU A 16 -13.75 -29.03 -25.40
CA LEU A 16 -12.82 -27.92 -25.56
C LEU A 16 -13.56 -26.60 -25.83
N SER A 17 -14.65 -26.66 -26.61
CA SER A 17 -15.48 -25.49 -26.93
C SER A 17 -16.17 -24.94 -25.68
N PHE A 18 -16.72 -25.81 -24.81
CA PHE A 18 -17.32 -25.37 -23.55
C PHE A 18 -16.30 -24.77 -22.57
N LEU A 19 -15.09 -25.35 -22.51
CA LEU A 19 -14.01 -24.79 -21.68
C LEU A 19 -13.59 -23.41 -22.18
N LEU A 20 -13.43 -23.23 -23.49
CA LEU A 20 -13.08 -21.95 -24.09
C LEU A 20 -14.17 -20.89 -23.86
N VAL A 21 -15.45 -21.23 -24.03
CA VAL A 21 -16.57 -20.33 -23.75
C VAL A 21 -16.61 -19.95 -22.27
N GLY A 22 -16.35 -20.90 -21.37
CA GLY A 22 -16.25 -20.64 -19.93
C GLY A 22 -15.13 -19.66 -19.59
N LEU A 23 -13.92 -19.88 -20.14
CA LEU A 23 -12.77 -19.00 -19.92
C LEU A 23 -13.02 -17.58 -20.45
N ILE A 24 -13.61 -17.46 -21.64
CA ILE A 24 -13.96 -16.16 -22.24
C ILE A 24 -15.00 -15.44 -21.37
N SER A 25 -16.04 -16.14 -20.90
CA SER A 25 -17.05 -15.57 -20.01
C SER A 25 -16.44 -15.08 -18.69
N CYS A 26 -15.60 -15.90 -18.04
CA CYS A 26 -14.90 -15.52 -16.82
C CYS A 26 -14.00 -14.29 -17.02
N ALA A 27 -13.28 -14.22 -18.14
CA ALA A 27 -12.44 -13.07 -18.45
C ALA A 27 -13.26 -11.78 -18.60
N LEU A 28 -14.40 -11.84 -19.30
CA LEU A 28 -15.29 -10.68 -19.47
C LEU A 28 -15.91 -10.22 -18.14
N VAL A 29 -16.32 -11.15 -17.28
CA VAL A 29 -16.85 -10.80 -15.95
C VAL A 29 -15.76 -10.16 -15.08
N TYR A 30 -14.54 -10.71 -15.11
CA TYR A 30 -13.41 -10.18 -14.36
C TYR A 30 -13.02 -8.78 -14.83
N THR A 31 -13.01 -8.51 -16.13
CA THR A 31 -12.69 -7.17 -16.66
C THR A 31 -13.75 -6.15 -16.27
N VAL A 32 -15.03 -6.49 -16.36
CA VAL A 32 -16.12 -5.59 -15.94
C VAL A 32 -16.06 -5.29 -14.44
N LEU A 33 -15.89 -6.31 -13.59
CA LEU A 33 -15.72 -6.12 -12.15
C LEU A 33 -14.50 -5.26 -11.83
N SER A 34 -13.38 -5.50 -12.51
CA SER A 34 -12.16 -4.71 -12.33
C SER A 34 -12.37 -3.25 -12.71
N VAL A 35 -13.10 -2.95 -13.80
CA VAL A 35 -13.39 -1.56 -14.22
C VAL A 35 -14.36 -0.86 -13.26
N VAL A 36 -15.40 -1.56 -12.79
CA VAL A 36 -16.39 -0.98 -11.86
C VAL A 36 -15.80 -0.74 -10.47
N LEU A 37 -15.00 -1.68 -9.96
CA LEU A 37 -14.38 -1.60 -8.64
C LEU A 37 -13.10 -0.74 -8.65
N ASN A 38 -12.47 -0.54 -9.81
CA ASN A 38 -11.29 0.30 -9.97
C ASN A 38 -11.52 1.39 -11.02
N PRO A 39 -12.25 2.48 -10.68
CA PRO A 39 -12.56 3.58 -11.60
C PRO A 39 -11.32 4.34 -12.14
N ASN A 40 -10.12 4.04 -11.63
CA ASN A 40 -8.87 4.68 -12.06
C ASN A 40 -8.19 4.00 -13.26
N LEU A 41 -8.73 2.88 -13.79
CA LEU A 41 -8.06 2.10 -14.84
C LEU A 41 -8.46 2.49 -16.29
N SER A 42 -9.43 3.40 -16.49
CA SER A 42 -9.87 3.80 -17.84
C SER A 42 -8.96 4.83 -18.54
N SER A 43 -7.83 5.24 -17.95
CA SER A 43 -6.97 6.30 -18.53
C SER A 43 -5.67 5.81 -19.21
N LYS A 44 -5.35 4.52 -19.25
CA LYS A 44 -4.11 4.04 -19.89
C LYS A 44 -4.38 3.05 -21.01
N GLY A 45 -4.61 3.62 -22.20
CA GLY A 45 -4.54 2.90 -23.45
C GLY A 45 -3.15 2.33 -23.69
N SER A 46 -3.16 1.09 -24.18
CA SER A 46 -2.11 0.31 -24.82
C SER A 46 -0.82 1.04 -25.22
N ASN A 47 0.31 0.60 -24.64
CA ASN A 47 1.55 0.30 -25.36
C ASN A 47 2.33 -0.75 -24.55
N PHE A 48 2.46 -1.95 -25.12
CA PHE A 48 3.36 -3.00 -24.67
C PHE A 48 4.73 -2.69 -25.28
N GLU A 49 5.68 -2.23 -24.48
CA GLU A 49 7.10 -2.31 -24.82
C GLU A 49 7.95 -2.30 -23.54
N SER A 50 8.72 -3.38 -23.40
CA SER A 50 9.92 -3.56 -22.58
C SER A 50 9.83 -3.39 -21.05
N LEU A 51 10.03 -4.51 -20.35
CA LEU A 51 10.48 -4.58 -18.95
C LEU A 51 11.82 -3.84 -18.80
N ALA A 52 11.76 -2.54 -18.55
CA ALA A 52 12.77 -1.85 -17.77
C ALA A 52 12.25 -1.78 -16.34
N LEU A 53 12.95 -2.43 -15.42
CA LEU A 53 12.87 -2.19 -13.98
C LEU A 53 13.35 -0.76 -13.72
N THR A 54 12.52 0.22 -14.06
CA THR A 54 12.61 1.53 -13.46
C THR A 54 12.01 1.37 -12.09
N GLU A 55 12.84 1.44 -11.06
CA GLU A 55 12.42 1.69 -9.69
C GLU A 55 11.77 3.09 -9.60
N GLU A 56 10.65 3.27 -10.29
CA GLU A 56 9.65 4.20 -9.83
C GLU A 56 8.76 3.38 -8.92
N SER A 57 9.09 3.42 -7.63
CA SER A 57 8.15 3.11 -6.57
C SER A 57 6.95 4.04 -6.73
N SER A 58 6.02 3.64 -7.59
CA SER A 58 4.70 4.22 -7.71
C SER A 58 4.06 4.05 -6.34
N ASP A 59 4.06 5.17 -5.63
CA ASP A 59 3.56 5.42 -4.28
C ASP A 59 2.08 5.06 -4.19
N GLY A 60 1.79 3.77 -4.13
CA GLY A 60 0.51 3.23 -3.69
C GLY A 60 0.37 3.42 -2.19
N GLY A 61 0.02 4.63 -1.74
CA GLY A 61 -0.73 4.87 -0.49
C GLY A 61 -0.06 4.58 0.86
N CYS A 62 1.24 4.34 0.96
CA CYS A 62 1.89 3.95 2.23
C CYS A 62 1.91 5.08 3.28
N CYS A 63 2.00 6.34 2.85
CA CYS A 63 2.21 7.49 3.74
C CYS A 63 0.95 8.31 4.07
N ARG A 64 -0.23 7.67 4.08
CA ARG A 64 -1.48 8.35 4.47
C ARG A 64 -1.59 8.55 5.98
N GLY A 65 -1.15 7.56 6.76
CA GLY A 65 -1.34 7.52 8.22
C GLY A 65 -2.79 7.29 8.62
N ILE A 66 -3.02 7.22 9.92
CA ILE A 66 -4.33 7.10 10.57
C ILE A 66 -4.57 8.40 11.33
N GLU A 67 -5.65 9.11 11.00
CA GLU A 67 -6.08 10.31 11.71
C GLU A 67 -6.56 9.97 13.12
N LYS A 68 -6.47 10.95 14.04
CA LYS A 68 -6.95 10.81 15.41
C LYS A 68 -6.29 9.64 16.16
N LEU A 69 -4.99 9.47 15.92
CA LEU A 69 -4.19 8.41 16.53
C LEU A 69 -2.84 8.96 16.96
N GLU A 70 -2.49 8.74 18.24
CA GLU A 70 -1.17 9.03 18.78
C GLU A 70 -0.44 7.73 19.11
N LEU A 71 0.59 7.45 18.31
CA LEU A 71 1.55 6.39 18.58
C LEU A 71 2.66 6.93 19.48
N TRP A 72 2.89 6.25 20.60
CA TRP A 72 3.98 6.56 21.52
C TRP A 72 5.31 6.04 20.99
N GLY A 73 6.42 6.41 21.64
CA GLY A 73 7.75 5.95 21.26
C GLY A 73 8.83 6.97 21.59
N ALA A 74 10.07 6.49 21.63
CA ALA A 74 11.23 7.34 21.89
C ALA A 74 11.43 8.30 20.70
N ALA A 75 11.53 9.61 20.97
CA ALA A 75 11.72 10.61 19.93
C ALA A 75 13.13 10.52 19.35
N VAL A 76 13.23 10.32 18.03
CA VAL A 76 14.49 10.44 17.28
C VAL A 76 14.60 11.80 16.58
N LYS A 77 13.47 12.47 16.36
CA LYS A 77 13.40 13.89 15.99
C LYS A 77 12.24 14.57 16.69
N TRP A 78 12.53 15.69 17.35
CA TRP A 78 11.54 16.49 18.09
C TRP A 78 10.73 17.36 17.12
N GLY A 79 9.41 17.32 17.23
CA GLY A 79 8.51 18.04 16.32
C GLY A 79 8.50 19.56 16.53
N SER A 80 8.97 20.06 17.67
CA SER A 80 9.12 21.50 17.95
C SER A 80 9.96 22.21 16.87
N ASP A 81 11.03 21.55 16.44
CA ASP A 81 12.02 22.08 15.49
C ASP A 81 11.97 21.36 14.13
N PHE A 82 11.02 20.44 13.96
CA PHE A 82 10.89 19.61 12.76
C PHE A 82 9.45 19.65 12.27
N LYS A 83 9.22 20.46 11.24
CA LYS A 83 7.87 20.77 10.74
C LYS A 83 7.74 20.53 9.24
N PHE A 84 6.55 20.10 8.84
CA PHE A 84 6.17 19.86 7.46
C PHE A 84 4.78 20.42 7.14
N ASN A 85 4.45 20.47 5.85
CA ASN A 85 3.14 20.93 5.39
C ASN A 85 2.14 19.78 5.23
N SER A 86 2.60 18.53 5.27
CA SER A 86 1.73 17.36 5.14
C SER A 86 2.21 16.14 5.95
N SER A 87 1.26 15.25 6.26
CA SER A 87 1.56 13.94 6.87
C SER A 87 2.43 13.08 5.96
N LYS A 88 2.23 13.19 4.64
CA LYS A 88 3.04 12.49 3.64
C LYS A 88 4.50 12.87 3.74
N GLU A 89 4.83 14.16 3.82
CA GLU A 89 6.22 14.62 3.99
C GLU A 89 6.83 14.11 5.32
N CYS A 90 6.08 14.17 6.42
CA CYS A 90 6.52 13.63 7.71
C CYS A 90 6.83 12.13 7.66
N CYS A 91 5.94 11.36 7.02
CA CYS A 91 6.13 9.92 6.79
C CYS A 91 7.37 9.64 5.94
N GLN A 92 7.57 10.37 4.84
CA GLN A 92 8.73 10.18 3.98
C GLN A 92 10.03 10.54 4.71
N ALA A 93 10.02 11.55 5.59
CA ALA A 93 11.16 11.86 6.43
C ALA A 93 11.51 10.71 7.39
N CYS A 94 10.52 10.05 8.00
CA CYS A 94 10.74 8.84 8.80
C CYS A 94 11.35 7.72 7.94
N LYS A 95 10.77 7.47 6.77
CA LYS A 95 11.21 6.43 5.83
C LYS A 95 12.64 6.66 5.33
N ALA A 96 13.04 7.91 5.13
CA ALA A 96 14.41 8.27 4.75
C ALA A 96 15.46 7.94 5.83
N MET A 97 15.03 7.67 7.07
CA MET A 97 15.89 7.20 8.16
C MET A 97 15.99 5.67 8.24
N CYS A 98 15.41 4.96 7.26
CA CYS A 98 15.69 3.55 7.02
C CYS A 98 16.91 3.42 6.10
N THR A 99 17.96 2.76 6.58
CA THR A 99 19.17 2.51 5.78
C THR A 99 19.09 1.12 5.14
N GLY A 100 19.03 1.06 3.80
CA GLY A 100 19.13 -0.19 3.04
C GLY A 100 17.93 -1.12 3.11
N ILE A 101 18.06 -2.26 2.41
CA ILE A 101 17.04 -3.32 2.34
C ILE A 101 16.90 -4.01 3.72
N ASP A 102 18.00 -4.17 4.46
CA ASP A 102 18.04 -4.96 5.70
C ASP A 102 18.54 -4.20 6.95
N GLY A 103 18.77 -2.88 6.85
CA GLY A 103 19.29 -2.09 7.98
C GLY A 103 18.17 -1.61 8.93
N PRO A 104 18.47 -1.47 10.25
CA PRO A 104 17.47 -1.03 11.21
C PRO A 104 17.05 0.42 10.93
N CYS A 105 15.75 0.63 10.70
CA CYS A 105 15.20 1.98 10.62
C CYS A 105 15.39 2.71 11.95
N LEU A 106 16.04 3.88 11.93
CA LEU A 106 16.15 4.73 13.11
C LEU A 106 14.80 5.35 13.48
N CYS A 107 13.94 5.59 12.49
CA CYS A 107 12.54 5.95 12.68
C CYS A 107 11.64 4.85 12.12
N ASP A 108 10.74 4.32 12.92
CA ASP A 108 9.69 3.39 12.48
C ASP A 108 8.28 3.89 12.79
N THR A 109 8.16 5.03 13.46
CA THR A 109 6.89 5.64 13.82
C THR A 109 6.96 7.14 13.61
N TRP A 110 5.91 7.73 13.06
CA TRP A 110 5.81 9.17 12.88
C TRP A 110 4.44 9.67 13.35
N VAL A 111 4.42 10.91 13.85
CA VAL A 111 3.21 11.60 14.31
C VAL A 111 3.22 13.03 13.78
N PHE A 112 2.13 13.47 13.15
CA PHE A 112 2.01 14.75 12.47
C PHE A 112 0.73 15.49 12.86
N CYS A 113 0.80 16.80 13.05
CA CYS A 113 -0.39 17.63 13.29
C CYS A 113 -0.72 18.51 12.07
N GLY A 114 -1.69 18.07 11.27
CA GLY A 114 -2.08 18.74 10.02
C GLY A 114 -3.31 19.64 10.09
N ASN A 115 -4.09 19.59 11.17
CA ASN A 115 -5.32 20.36 11.27
C ASN A 115 -5.06 21.73 11.91
N LYS A 116 -5.00 22.80 11.10
CA LYS A 116 -4.69 24.16 11.57
C LYS A 116 -5.59 24.65 12.71
N LYS A 117 -6.86 24.21 12.78
CA LYS A 117 -7.79 24.61 13.84
C LYS A 117 -7.55 23.84 15.14
N ALA A 118 -7.33 22.53 15.06
CA ALA A 118 -7.16 21.68 16.24
C ALA A 118 -5.73 21.73 16.80
N CYS A 119 -4.72 21.90 15.94
CA CYS A 119 -3.31 21.80 16.32
C CYS A 119 -2.78 23.02 17.09
N GLY A 120 -3.37 24.21 16.92
CA GLY A 120 -2.86 25.44 17.55
C GLY A 120 -1.36 25.67 17.24
N SER A 121 -0.53 25.81 18.27
CA SER A 121 0.93 25.98 18.13
C SER A 121 1.66 24.74 17.60
N LYS A 122 1.01 23.57 17.65
CA LYS A 122 1.52 22.27 17.18
C LYS A 122 1.35 22.07 15.68
N PHE A 123 0.72 23.02 14.98
CA PHE A 123 0.49 22.90 13.56
C PHE A 123 1.80 22.70 12.79
N GLY A 124 1.82 21.67 11.95
CA GLY A 124 2.96 21.27 11.15
C GLY A 124 4.01 20.45 11.88
N GLU A 125 3.94 20.29 13.21
CA GLU A 125 4.93 19.49 13.95
C GLU A 125 4.93 18.03 13.46
N CYS A 126 6.14 17.52 13.20
CA CYS A 126 6.41 16.15 12.81
C CYS A 126 7.34 15.50 13.82
N TRP A 127 6.83 14.52 14.53
CA TRP A 127 7.55 13.78 15.55
C TRP A 127 7.98 12.45 14.96
N LEU A 128 9.29 12.27 14.79
CA LEU A 128 9.86 10.99 14.36
C LEU A 128 10.24 10.19 15.60
N LYS A 129 9.79 8.94 15.67
CA LYS A 129 9.87 8.09 16.84
C LYS A 129 10.36 6.68 16.48
N LYS A 130 10.78 5.97 17.52
CA LYS A 130 11.16 4.56 17.49
C LYS A 130 10.30 3.77 18.48
N GLN A 131 9.65 2.71 18.02
CA GLN A 131 8.95 1.73 18.85
C GLN A 131 9.94 0.80 19.54
N LYS A 132 9.50 0.26 20.68
CA LYS A 132 10.19 -0.90 21.27
C LYS A 132 9.91 -2.17 20.48
N ASP A 133 8.66 -2.35 20.04
CA ASP A 133 8.21 -3.44 19.17
C ASP A 133 7.31 -2.89 18.05
N ILE A 134 7.70 -3.10 16.80
CA ILE A 134 6.99 -2.58 15.62
C ILE A 134 5.73 -3.40 15.34
N PHE A 135 5.69 -4.67 15.77
CA PHE A 135 4.53 -5.55 15.59
C PHE A 135 3.47 -5.37 16.67
N ALA A 136 3.83 -4.74 17.80
CA ALA A 136 2.95 -4.37 18.90
C ALA A 136 3.18 -2.90 19.30
N PRO A 137 2.78 -1.94 18.46
CA PRO A 137 3.10 -0.53 18.65
C PRO A 137 2.38 0.05 19.88
N ASP A 138 3.12 0.83 20.67
CA ASP A 138 2.58 1.50 21.84
C ASP A 138 1.64 2.64 21.40
N ARG A 139 0.38 2.57 21.85
CA ARG A 139 -0.64 3.59 21.58
C ARG A 139 -0.85 4.42 22.83
N GLN A 140 -0.69 5.74 22.74
CA GLN A 140 -0.98 6.61 23.87
C GLN A 140 -2.48 6.92 23.94
N GLU A 141 -3.05 7.37 22.82
CA GLU A 141 -4.45 7.77 22.75
C GLU A 141 -5.01 7.61 21.33
N ALA A 142 -6.33 7.42 21.21
CA ALA A 142 -7.03 7.34 19.93
C ALA A 142 -8.46 7.93 20.03
N GLY A 143 -8.97 8.48 18.93
CA GLY A 143 -10.35 8.99 18.83
C GLY A 143 -10.45 10.52 18.76
N ASP A 144 -11.67 11.05 18.91
CA ASP A 144 -11.98 12.47 18.68
C ASP A 144 -11.11 13.52 19.41
N PRO A 145 -10.62 13.32 20.65
CA PRO A 145 -9.75 14.32 21.29
C PRO A 145 -8.34 14.37 20.68
N VAL A 146 -7.93 13.35 19.92
CA VAL A 146 -6.58 13.24 19.39
C VAL A 146 -6.41 14.10 18.13
N ILE A 147 -5.48 15.05 18.19
CA ILE A 147 -5.17 15.98 17.10
C ILE A 147 -4.18 15.43 16.07
N TRP A 148 -3.60 14.27 16.37
CA TRP A 148 -2.48 13.70 15.65
C TRP A 148 -2.93 12.73 14.54
N THR A 149 -2.18 12.76 13.44
CA THR A 149 -2.15 11.70 12.43
C THR A 149 -0.85 10.94 12.60
N SER A 150 -0.90 9.62 12.70
CA SER A 150 0.32 8.82 12.89
C SER A 150 0.37 7.59 11.98
N GLY A 151 1.56 7.02 11.83
CA GLY A 151 1.78 5.82 11.05
C GLY A 151 3.06 5.11 11.43
N ILE A 152 3.17 3.88 10.94
CA ILE A 152 4.31 2.99 11.17
C ILE A 152 5.01 2.74 9.84
N ILE A 153 6.33 2.70 9.87
CA ILE A 153 7.20 2.28 8.76
C ILE A 153 7.74 0.90 9.08
N PHE A 154 7.39 -0.06 8.25
CA PHE A 154 8.04 -1.37 8.25
C PHE A 154 9.25 -1.30 7.30
N GLY A 155 10.39 -1.85 7.72
CA GLY A 155 11.50 -2.10 6.79
C GLY A 155 11.05 -3.03 5.66
N LYS A 156 11.74 -3.00 4.51
CA LYS A 156 11.52 -4.02 3.47
C LYS A 156 12.02 -5.35 4.03
N GLY A 157 11.13 -6.22 4.50
CA GLY A 157 11.52 -7.55 4.94
C GLY A 157 12.01 -8.41 3.77
N GLU A 158 12.93 -9.34 4.05
CA GLU A 158 13.27 -10.44 3.15
C GLU A 158 11.99 -11.24 2.81
N VAL A 159 11.83 -11.56 1.52
CA VAL A 159 10.86 -12.56 1.08
C VAL A 159 11.48 -13.91 1.38
N PHE A 160 11.05 -14.55 2.48
CA PHE A 160 11.41 -15.94 2.79
C PHE A 160 10.82 -16.92 1.76
#